data_AF-A0A931Y962-F1
#
_entry.id   AF-A0A931Y962-F1
#
_cell.length_a   1.000
_cell.length_b   1.000
_cell.length_c   1.000
_cell.angle_alpha   90.00
_cell.angle_beta   90.00
_cell.angle_gamma   90.00
#
_symmetry.space_group_name_H-M   'P 1'
#
loop_
_entity.id
_entity.type
_entity.pdbx_description
1 polymer ?
#
loop_
_entity_poly.entity_id
_entity_poly.type
_entity_poly.pdbx_seq_one_letter_code
_entity_poly.pdbx_strand_id
1 'polypeptide(L)'
;MDAGALDAVCFHAQQAAEKLLKAYLTAFDVHFPFVHNLEQLVDICADHDETFGEIRETAQRLTPFAVGARYDEDFWPALNTAREAARQAGKIRAFVLSKLPTLGNQ
;
A
#
# COMPACT_ATOMS: atom_id res chain seq x y z
N MET A 1 4.95 -23.04 -8.09
CA MET A 1 4.32 -22.14 -7.11
C MET A 1 2.84 -22.15 -7.40
N ASP A 2 2.02 -22.27 -6.36
CA ASP A 2 0.58 -22.21 -6.49
C ASP A 2 0.17 -20.79 -6.92
N ALA A 3 -0.60 -20.70 -8.00
CA ALA A 3 -1.08 -19.45 -8.57
C ALA A 3 -1.88 -18.62 -7.54
N GLY A 4 -2.65 -19.29 -6.68
CA GLY A 4 -3.37 -18.64 -5.58
C GLY A 4 -2.46 -18.02 -4.52
N ALA A 5 -1.26 -18.58 -4.32
CA ALA A 5 -0.29 -18.02 -3.37
C ALA A 5 0.32 -16.70 -3.88
N LEU A 6 0.46 -16.52 -5.20
CA LEU A 6 1.01 -15.30 -5.78
C LEU A 6 0.02 -14.13 -5.73
N ASP A 7 -1.26 -14.40 -5.95
CA ASP A 7 -2.32 -13.40 -5.75
C ASP A 7 -2.40 -12.95 -4.29
N ALA A 8 -2.36 -13.89 -3.34
CA ALA A 8 -2.35 -13.57 -1.92
C ALA A 8 -1.17 -12.64 -1.55
N VAL A 9 0.01 -12.83 -2.15
CA VAL A 9 1.15 -11.93 -1.96
C VAL A 9 0.85 -10.52 -2.47
N CYS A 10 0.29 -10.39 -3.67
CA CYS A 10 -0.11 -9.09 -4.24
C CYS A 10 -1.16 -8.38 -3.36
N PHE A 11 -2.20 -9.11 -2.96
CA PHE A 11 -3.27 -8.59 -2.10
C PHE A 11 -2.72 -8.13 -0.74
N HIS A 12 -1.91 -8.95 -0.08
CA HIS A 12 -1.32 -8.58 1.21
C HIS A 12 -0.32 -7.43 1.09
N ALA A 13 0.42 -7.34 -0.02
CA ALA A 13 1.29 -6.20 -0.27
C ALA A 13 0.49 -4.88 -0.37
N GLN A 14 -0.63 -4.89 -1.10
CA GLN A 14 -1.53 -3.73 -1.17
C GLN A 14 -2.13 -3.40 0.19
N GLN A 15 -2.67 -4.39 0.91
CA GLN A 15 -3.29 -4.19 2.23
C GLN A 15 -2.31 -3.68 3.28
N ALA A 16 -1.05 -4.13 3.23
CA ALA A 16 0.01 -3.63 4.10
C ALA A 16 0.28 -2.15 3.82
N ALA A 17 0.42 -1.76 2.56
CA ALA A 17 0.59 -0.37 2.17
C ALA A 17 -0.60 0.50 2.59
N GLU A 18 -1.83 0.02 2.40
CA GLU A 18 -3.06 0.73 2.80
C GLU A 18 -3.08 1.03 4.30
N LYS A 19 -2.78 0.02 5.13
CA LYS A 19 -2.77 0.16 6.59
C LYS A 19 -1.70 1.13 7.07
N LEU A 20 -0.53 1.15 6.43
CA LEU A 20 0.54 2.08 6.77
C LEU A 20 0.15 3.53 6.45
N LEU A 21 -0.41 3.80 5.26
CA LEU A 21 -0.89 5.13 4.91
C LEU A 21 -1.99 5.59 5.88
N LYS A 22 -2.96 4.72 6.19
CA LYS A 22 -4.02 5.01 7.17
C LYS A 22 -3.46 5.22 8.57
N ALA A 23 -2.43 4.49 8.97
CA ALA A 23 -1.77 4.68 10.26
C ALA A 23 -1.09 6.06 10.35
N TYR A 24 -0.45 6.53 9.28
CA TYR A 24 0.05 7.91 9.20
C TYR A 24 -1.09 8.92 9.38
N LEU A 25 -2.15 8.83 8.58
CA LEU A 25 -3.28 9.75 8.68
C LEU A 25 -3.92 9.73 10.07
N THR A 26 -4.04 8.55 10.68
CA THR A 26 -4.54 8.39 12.06
C THR A 26 -3.62 9.04 13.09
N ALA A 27 -2.29 8.90 12.94
CA ALA A 27 -1.32 9.50 13.86
C ALA A 27 -1.35 11.04 13.87
N PHE A 28 -1.84 11.65 12.79
CA PHE A 28 -2.01 13.09 12.65
C PHE A 28 -3.48 13.54 12.70
N ASP A 29 -4.39 12.67 13.16
CA ASP A 29 -5.84 12.94 13.30
C ASP A 29 -6.54 13.40 12.00
N VAL A 30 -6.01 12.95 10.84
CA VAL A 30 -6.56 13.26 9.52
C VAL A 30 -7.61 12.22 9.13
N HIS A 31 -8.82 12.70 8.83
CA HIS A 31 -9.90 11.85 8.33
C HIS A 31 -9.63 11.39 6.90
N PHE A 32 -9.94 10.14 6.60
CA PHE A 32 -9.78 9.56 5.26
C PHE A 32 -10.99 8.69 4.88
N PRO A 33 -11.28 8.57 3.57
CA PRO A 33 -12.37 7.73 3.10
C PRO A 33 -11.99 6.24 3.18
N PHE A 34 -12.98 5.37 3.38
CA PHE A 34 -12.80 3.91 3.33
C PHE A 34 -12.76 3.41 1.89
N VAL A 35 -11.69 3.80 1.18
CA VAL A 35 -11.39 3.37 -0.19
C VAL A 35 -10.19 2.45 -0.21
N HIS A 36 -10.14 1.61 -1.24
CA HIS A 36 -9.04 0.70 -1.55
C HIS A 36 -8.05 1.30 -2.57
N ASN A 37 -8.15 2.60 -2.82
CA ASN A 37 -7.28 3.34 -3.72
C ASN A 37 -6.10 3.94 -2.95
N LEU A 38 -4.89 3.40 -3.15
CA LEU A 38 -3.71 3.87 -2.46
C LEU A 38 -3.22 5.22 -2.98
N GLU A 39 -3.42 5.52 -4.26
CA GLU A 39 -3.08 6.83 -4.85
C GLU A 39 -3.88 7.94 -4.15
N GLN A 40 -5.17 7.72 -3.93
CA GLN A 40 -6.02 8.65 -3.20
C GLN A 40 -5.57 8.84 -1.73
N LEU A 41 -5.16 7.76 -1.05
CA LEU A 41 -4.63 7.87 0.31
C LEU A 41 -3.30 8.62 0.36
N VAL A 42 -2.42 8.41 -0.64
CA VAL A 42 -1.17 9.17 -0.78
C VAL A 42 -1.45 10.66 -1.01
N ASP A 43 -2.42 11.00 -1.86
CA ASP A 43 -2.79 12.40 -2.12
C ASP A 43 -3.26 13.09 -0.83
N ILE A 44 -4.06 12.41 0.00
CA ILE A 44 -4.47 12.94 1.32
C ILE A 44 -3.27 13.08 2.28
N CYS A 45 -2.34 12.13 2.28
CA CYS A 45 -1.10 12.28 3.07
C CYS A 45 -0.26 13.47 2.57
N ALA A 46 -0.23 13.70 1.26
CA ALA A 46 0.54 14.77 0.63
C ALA A 46 -0.01 16.17 0.94
N ASP A 47 -1.31 16.30 1.21
CA ASP A 47 -1.91 17.54 1.72
C ASP A 47 -1.31 17.97 3.07
N HIS A 48 -0.77 17.01 3.85
CA HIS A 48 -0.11 17.26 5.14
C HIS A 48 1.43 17.26 5.05
N ASP A 49 2.01 16.35 4.26
CA ASP A 49 3.46 16.28 3.99
C ASP A 49 3.69 15.99 2.49
N GLU A 50 4.05 17.02 1.74
CA GLU A 50 4.21 16.97 0.27
C GLU A 50 5.18 15.89 -0.22
N THR A 51 6.11 15.44 0.61
CA THR A 51 7.07 14.37 0.25
C THR A 51 6.38 13.03 -0.01
N PHE A 52 5.14 12.83 0.43
CA PHE A 52 4.35 11.64 0.08
C PHE A 52 4.16 11.50 -1.44
N GLY A 53 4.28 12.59 -2.21
CA GLY A 53 4.32 12.55 -3.67
C GLY A 53 5.39 11.60 -4.23
N GLU A 54 6.50 11.38 -3.52
CA GLU A 54 7.59 10.46 -3.93
C GLU A 54 7.13 9.01 -4.06
N ILE A 55 6.11 8.59 -3.31
CA ILE A 55 5.59 7.22 -3.32
C ILE A 55 4.28 7.08 -4.11
N ARG A 56 3.79 8.14 -4.76
CA ARG A 56 2.50 8.14 -5.48
C ARG A 56 2.43 7.12 -6.61
N GLU A 57 3.44 7.08 -7.48
CA GLU A 57 3.52 6.10 -8.57
C GLU A 57 3.61 4.65 -8.05
N THR A 58 4.26 4.48 -6.90
CA THR A 58 4.37 3.19 -6.21
C THR A 58 3.00 2.72 -5.68
N ALA A 59 2.24 3.62 -5.05
CA ALA A 59 0.89 3.37 -4.58
C ALA A 59 -0.09 3.07 -5.73
N GLN A 60 0.02 3.80 -6.84
CA GLN A 60 -0.77 3.56 -8.05
C GLN A 60 -0.58 2.14 -8.58
N ARG A 61 0.67 1.65 -8.65
CA ARG A 61 0.97 0.28 -9.10
C ARG A 61 0.40 -0.82 -8.21
N LEU A 62 0.21 -0.56 -6.92
CA LEU A 62 -0.35 -1.52 -5.97
C LEU A 62 -1.88 -1.48 -5.90
N THR A 63 -2.51 -0.38 -6.29
CA THR A 63 -3.97 -0.18 -6.21
C THR A 63 -4.80 -1.28 -6.91
N PRO A 64 -4.41 -1.81 -8.09
CA PRO A 64 -5.15 -2.89 -8.72
C PRO A 64 -5.27 -4.18 -7.89
N PHE A 65 -4.34 -4.42 -6.95
CA PHE A 65 -4.33 -5.62 -6.11
C PHE A 65 -5.23 -5.52 -4.89
N ALA A 66 -6.02 -4.45 -4.77
CA ALA A 66 -6.81 -4.22 -3.56
C ALA A 66 -8.05 -5.11 -3.44
N VAL A 67 -8.46 -5.73 -4.55
CA VAL A 67 -9.47 -6.78 -4.57
C VAL A 67 -8.71 -8.07 -4.82
N GLY A 68 -8.75 -9.03 -3.88
CA GLY A 68 -8.17 -10.36 -4.10
C GLY A 68 -8.80 -11.05 -5.32
N ALA A 69 -8.14 -12.11 -5.83
CA ALA A 69 -8.47 -12.80 -7.07
C ALA A 69 -9.97 -12.75 -7.45
N ARG A 70 -10.30 -11.96 -8.46
CA ARG A 70 -11.60 -12.03 -9.15
C ARG A 70 -11.52 -13.25 -10.05
N TYR A 71 -12.29 -14.29 -9.72
CA TYR A 71 -12.66 -15.54 -10.44
C TYR A 71 -12.23 -15.75 -11.91
N ASP A 72 -11.01 -15.38 -12.30
CA ASP A 72 -10.43 -15.61 -13.61
C ASP A 72 -9.14 -16.41 -13.38
N GLU A 73 -9.29 -17.73 -13.53
CA GLU A 73 -8.19 -18.69 -13.41
C GLU A 73 -7.08 -18.44 -14.46
N ASP A 74 -7.34 -17.58 -15.45
CA ASP A 74 -6.39 -17.14 -16.48
C ASP A 74 -5.61 -15.87 -16.11
N PHE A 75 -5.93 -15.18 -14.99
CA PHE A 75 -5.31 -13.91 -14.60
C PHE A 75 -4.52 -14.00 -13.29
N TRP A 76 -3.74 -15.07 -13.10
CA TRP A 76 -2.85 -15.16 -11.95
C TRP A 76 -1.60 -14.30 -12.15
N PRO A 77 -1.17 -13.55 -11.11
CA PRO A 77 0.05 -12.76 -11.21
C PRO A 77 1.26 -13.66 -11.37
N ALA A 78 2.16 -13.29 -12.30
CA ALA A 78 3.45 -13.93 -12.41
C ALA A 78 4.28 -13.73 -11.12
N LEU A 79 5.22 -14.63 -10.87
CA LEU A 79 6.14 -14.51 -9.72
C LEU A 79 6.85 -13.15 -9.67
N ASN A 80 7.22 -12.59 -10.83
CA ASN A 80 7.83 -11.26 -10.90
C ASN A 80 6.87 -10.16 -10.42
N THR A 81 5.60 -10.24 -10.78
CA THR A 81 4.55 -9.32 -10.32
C THR A 81 4.39 -9.39 -8.80
N ALA A 82 4.30 -10.59 -8.23
CA ALA A 82 4.18 -10.77 -6.78
C ALA A 82 5.41 -10.25 -6.02
N ARG A 83 6.62 -10.52 -6.53
CA ARG A 83 7.87 -9.98 -5.97
C ARG A 83 7.91 -8.46 -6.05
N GLU A 84 7.46 -7.90 -7.16
CA GLU A 84 7.40 -6.46 -7.36
C GLU A 84 6.41 -5.81 -6.39
N ALA A 85 5.22 -6.37 -6.24
CA ALA A 85 4.23 -5.89 -5.29
C ALA A 85 4.79 -5.88 -3.86
N ALA A 86 5.44 -6.97 -3.43
CA ALA A 86 6.09 -7.03 -2.12
C ALA A 86 7.19 -5.98 -1.96
N ARG A 87 8.02 -5.76 -2.99
CA ARG A 87 9.07 -4.74 -2.99
C ARG A 87 8.49 -3.32 -2.87
N GLN A 88 7.44 -3.03 -3.62
CA GLN A 88 6.76 -1.74 -3.62
C GLN A 88 6.09 -1.45 -2.27
N ALA A 89 5.44 -2.45 -1.65
CA ALA A 89 4.92 -2.33 -0.29
C ALA A 89 6.03 -2.07 0.73
N GLY A 90 7.20 -2.71 0.55
CA GLY A 90 8.39 -2.44 1.35
C GLY A 90 8.88 -1.00 1.26
N LYS A 91 8.84 -0.37 0.06
CA LYS A 91 9.18 1.04 -0.13
C LYS A 91 8.22 1.97 0.60
N ILE A 92 6.91 1.74 0.44
CA ILE A 92 5.89 2.52 1.16
C ILE A 92 6.09 2.39 2.67
N ARG A 93 6.37 1.18 3.17
CA ARG A 93 6.66 0.96 4.59
C ARG A 93 7.86 1.74 5.07
N ALA A 94 8.99 1.66 4.38
CA ALA A 94 10.20 2.39 4.77
C ALA A 94 9.95 3.91 4.80
N PHE A 95 9.26 4.42 3.77
CA PHE A 95 8.89 5.82 3.68
C PHE A 95 7.96 6.25 4.83
N VAL A 96 6.82 5.59 5.00
CA VAL A 96 5.82 5.96 6.03
C VAL A 96 6.42 5.88 7.43
N LEU A 97 7.20 4.84 7.73
CA LEU A 97 7.87 4.73 9.04
C LEU A 97 8.86 5.85 9.31
N SER A 98 9.48 6.44 8.27
CA SER A 98 10.34 7.62 8.44
C SER A 98 9.57 8.90 8.75
N LYS A 99 8.24 8.90 8.52
CA LYS A 99 7.34 10.05 8.70
C LYS A 99 6.50 9.97 9.96
N LEU A 100 6.35 8.78 10.53
CA LEU A 100 5.67 8.61 11.80
C LEU A 100 6.55 9.17 12.93
N PRO A 101 5.97 9.89 13.90
CA PRO A 101 6.69 10.23 15.11
C PRO A 101 7.18 8.93 15.74
N THR A 102 8.44 8.89 16.19
CA THR A 102 8.92 7.79 17.04
C THR A 102 7.93 7.65 18.18
N LEU A 103 7.40 6.44 18.38
CA LEU A 103 6.62 6.11 19.57
C LEU A 103 7.55 6.33 20.77
N GLY A 104 7.55 7.56 21.28
CA GLY A 104 8.26 7.90 22.50
C GLY A 104 7.64 7.05 23.59
N ASN A 105 8.48 6.27 24.26
CA ASN A 105 8.12 5.55 25.48
C ASN A 105 7.28 6.47 26.37
N GLN A 106 5.99 6.16 26.49
CA GLN A 106 5.20 6.59 27.64
C GLN A 106 5.47 5.62 28.78
#